data_AF-A0A519W508-F1
#
_entry.id   AF-A0A519W508-F1
#
_cell.length_a   1.000
_cell.length_b   1.000
_cell.length_c   1.000
_cell.angle_alpha   90.00
_cell.angle_beta   90.00
_cell.angle_gamma   90.00
#
_symmetry.space_group_name_H-M   'P 1'
#
loop_
_entity.id
_entity.type
_entity.pdbx_description
1 polymer ?
#
loop_
_entity_poly.entity_id
_entity_poly.type
_entity_poly.pdbx_seq_one_letter_code
_entity_poly.pdbx_strand_id
1 'polypeptide(L)' 'MKFKLMVLLLIIANNLTAQSKKDNLDAYFSSLFKSEQFNGNVLIADNGNILYEKSFGLADIPNKRNLNTEASFPI' A
#
# COMPACT_ATOMS: atom_id res chain seq x y z
N MET A 1 19.72 36.49 9.81
CA MET A 1 19.50 35.53 8.70
C MET A 1 19.67 34.08 9.13
N LYS A 2 20.77 33.71 9.79
CA LYS A 2 21.06 32.33 10.24
C LYS A 2 20.01 31.71 11.19
N PHE A 3 19.46 32.50 12.12
CA PHE A 3 18.42 32.02 13.05
C PHE A 3 17.10 31.66 12.34
N LYS A 4 16.66 32.49 11.39
CA LYS A 4 15.47 32.19 10.57
C LYS A 4 15.68 30.94 9.69
N LEU A 5 16.89 30.76 9.17
CA LEU A 5 17.26 29.56 8.41
C LEU A 5 17.22 28.30 9.28
N MET A 6 17.67 28.39 10.54
CA MET A 6 17.64 27.29 11.50
C MET A 6 16.20 26.91 11.90
N VAL A 7 15.33 27.88 12.11
CA VAL A 7 13.89 27.65 12.37
C VAL A 7 13.21 26.99 11.16
N LEU A 8 13.55 27.41 9.95
CA LEU A 8 13.03 26.80 8.72
C LEU A 8 13.45 25.33 8.59
N LEU A 9 14.71 25.00 8.88
CA LEU A 9 15.20 23.61 8.89
C LEU A 9 14.49 22.72 9.94
N LEU A 10 14.18 23.27 11.11
CA LEU A 10 13.47 22.54 12.17
C LEU A 10 12.04 22.13 11.75
N ILE A 11 11.35 22.98 10.99
CA ILE A 11 9.97 22.70 10.54
C ILE A 11 9.95 21.58 9.49
N ILE A 12 10.95 21.52 8.62
CA ILE A 12 11.05 20.49 7.56
C ILE A 12 11.41 19.13 8.17
N ALA A 13 12.19 19.10 9.25
CA ALA A 13 12.63 17.86 9.91
C ALA A 13 11.49 16.99 10.48
N ASN A 14 10.35 17.60 10.84
CA ASN A 14 9.21 16.87 11.40
C ASN A 14 8.43 16.03 10.37
N ASN A 15 8.67 16.22 9.07
CA ASN A 15 7.99 15.46 8.02
C ASN A 15 8.71 14.15 7.64
N LEU A 16 9.84 13.82 8.29
CA LEU A 16 10.65 12.64 7.92
C LEU A 16 10.04 11.29 8.32
N THR A 17 8.96 11.25 9.11
CA THR A 17 8.34 9.98 9.57
C THR A 17 6.99 9.68 8.93
N ALA A 18 6.67 10.28 7.78
CA ALA A 18 5.33 10.24 7.19
C ALA A 18 4.96 8.96 6.41
N GLN A 19 5.84 7.95 6.27
CA GLN A 19 5.44 6.68 5.65
C GLN A 19 4.47 5.95 6.57
N SER A 20 3.19 5.93 6.18
CA SER A 20 2.18 5.22 6.93
C SER A 20 2.39 3.70 6.78
N LYS A 21 1.95 2.91 7.77
CA LYS A 21 1.95 1.44 7.64
C LYS A 21 1.27 0.99 6.34
N LYS A 22 0.24 1.71 5.90
CA LYS A 22 -0.46 1.50 4.64
C LYS A 22 0.45 1.67 3.42
N ASP A 23 1.31 2.69 3.40
CA ASP A 23 2.25 2.93 2.28
C ASP A 23 3.29 1.81 2.18
N ASN A 24 3.78 1.31 3.32
CA ASN A 24 4.71 0.18 3.35
C ASN A 24 4.06 -1.11 2.82
N LEU A 25 2.81 -1.37 3.22
CA LEU A 25 2.03 -2.50 2.69
C LEU A 25 1.79 -2.35 1.19
N ASP A 26 1.43 -1.15 0.73
CA ASP A 26 1.22 -0.89 -0.69
C ASP A 26 2.50 -1.09 -1.51
N ALA A 27 3.63 -0.59 -1.02
CA ALA A 27 4.93 -0.78 -1.67
C ALA A 27 5.30 -2.26 -1.76
N TYR A 28 5.09 -3.02 -0.68
CA TYR A 28 5.39 -4.45 -0.64
C TYR A 28 4.54 -5.27 -1.63
N PHE A 29 3.21 -5.18 -1.54
CA PHE A 29 2.34 -5.96 -2.44
C PHE A 29 2.42 -5.48 -3.89
N SER A 30 2.62 -4.18 -4.13
CA SER A 30 2.87 -3.67 -5.47
C SER A 30 4.19 -4.18 -6.04
N SER A 31 5.23 -4.38 -5.21
CA SER A 31 6.48 -5.00 -5.65
C SER A 31 6.26 -6.46 -6.05
N LEU A 32 5.53 -7.23 -5.25
CA LEU A 32 5.20 -8.63 -5.57
C LEU A 32 4.33 -8.76 -6.83
N PHE A 33 3.37 -7.85 -7.01
CA PHE A 33 2.56 -7.82 -8.22
C PHE A 33 3.41 -7.49 -9.46
N LYS A 34 4.30 -6.49 -9.36
CA LYS A 34 5.21 -6.11 -10.45
C LYS A 34 6.21 -7.20 -10.82
N SER A 35 6.62 -8.03 -9.85
CA SER A 35 7.49 -9.19 -10.09
C SER A 35 6.71 -10.43 -10.55
N GLU A 36 5.41 -10.31 -10.82
CA GLU A 36 4.51 -11.42 -11.20
C GLU A 36 4.43 -12.54 -10.15
N GLN A 37 4.81 -12.24 -8.91
CA GLN A 37 4.81 -13.18 -7.78
C GLN A 37 3.49 -13.17 -6.99
N PHE A 38 2.55 -12.28 -7.34
CA PHE A 38 1.30 -12.14 -6.62
C PHE A 38 0.11 -11.82 -7.54
N ASN A 39 -0.98 -12.57 -7.38
CA ASN A 39 -2.27 -12.37 -8.03
C ASN A 39 -3.38 -12.74 -7.02
N GLY A 40 -3.98 -11.76 -6.37
CA GLY A 40 -4.88 -11.99 -5.25
C GLY A 40 -5.45 -10.74 -4.58
N ASN A 41 -6.28 -10.96 -3.57
CA ASN A 41 -6.83 -9.92 -2.71
C ASN A 41 -6.11 -9.90 -1.36
N VAL A 42 -5.91 -8.71 -0.81
CA VAL A 42 -5.29 -8.52 0.52
C VAL A 42 -6.23 -7.68 1.37
N LEU A 43 -6.59 -8.18 2.54
CA LEU A 43 -7.26 -7.42 3.60
C LEU A 43 -6.46 -7.57 4.90
N ILE A 44 -6.01 -6.46 5.47
CA ILE A 44 -5.28 -6.39 6.72
C ILE A 44 -6.02 -5.43 7.65
N ALA A 45 -6.44 -5.93 8.80
CA ALA A 45 -7.10 -5.16 9.84
C ALA A 45 -6.32 -5.23 11.16
N ASP A 46 -6.26 -4.10 11.87
CA ASP A 46 -5.64 -3.97 13.19
C ASP A 46 -6.71 -3.48 14.18
N ASN A 47 -6.97 -4.28 15.23
CA ASN A 47 -8.03 -4.03 16.21
C ASN A 47 -9.41 -3.73 15.58
N GLY A 48 -9.79 -4.49 14.54
CA GLY A 48 -11.07 -4.33 13.84
C GLY A 48 -11.13 -3.17 12.84
N ASN A 49 -10.08 -2.37 12.72
CA ASN A 49 -9.99 -1.29 11.72
C ASN A 49 -9.22 -1.77 10.50
N ILE A 50 -9.80 -1.61 9.30
CA ILE A 50 -9.13 -1.95 8.04
C ILE A 50 -7.96 -0.98 7.83
N LEU A 51 -6.74 -1.53 7.83
CA LEU A 51 -5.50 -0.78 7.61
C LEU A 51 -5.11 -0.78 6.13
N TYR A 52 -5.39 -1.88 5.42
CA TYR A 52 -5.06 -2.06 4.01
C TYR A 52 -6.04 -3.04 3.36
N GLU A 53 -6.59 -2.64 2.22
CA GLU A 53 -7.48 -3.48 1.40
C GLU A 53 -7.23 -3.18 -0.08
N LYS A 54 -6.82 -4.19 -0.85
CA LYS A 54 -6.52 -4.03 -2.28
C LYS A 54 -6.56 -5.36 -3.04
N SER A 55 -6.96 -5.27 -4.31
CA SER A 55 -6.94 -6.36 -5.28
C SER A 55 -5.79 -6.19 -6.28
N PHE A 56 -5.13 -7.30 -6.63
CA PHE A 56 -4.00 -7.33 -7.56
C PHE A 56 -4.18 -8.42 -8.60
N GLY A 57 -4.04 -8.06 -9.87
CA GLY A 57 -4.05 -9.00 -10.99
C GLY A 57 -5.44 -9.36 -11.49
N LEU A 58 -5.55 -10.55 -12.09
CA LEU A 58 -6.69 -10.99 -12.88
C LEU A 58 -7.41 -12.17 -12.21
N ALA A 59 -8.74 -12.10 -12.23
CA ALA A 59 -9.64 -13.18 -11.87
C ALA A 59 -9.97 -14.07 -13.07
N ASP A 60 -9.75 -13.57 -14.28
CA ASP A 60 -9.88 -14.30 -15.54
C ASP A 60 -8.77 -13.82 -16.49
N ILE A 61 -7.76 -14.66 -16.70
CA ILE A 61 -6.60 -14.34 -17.53
C ILE A 61 -7.00 -14.21 -19.01
N PRO A 62 -7.72 -15.16 -19.63
CA PRO A 62 -8.16 -15.05 -21.03
C PRO A 62 -8.94 -13.76 -21.31
N ASN A 63 -9.88 -13.39 -20.43
CA ASN A 63 -10.74 -12.24 -20.63
C ASN A 63 -10.16 -10.94 -20.04
N LYS A 64 -8.94 -10.99 -19.48
CA LYS A 64 -8.28 -9.85 -18.80
C LYS A 64 -9.17 -9.17 -17.75
N ARG A 65 -9.99 -9.96 -17.05
CA ARG A 65 -10.85 -9.44 -16.00
C ARG A 65 -10.05 -9.29 -14.73
N ASN A 66 -9.96 -8.07 -14.22
CA ASN A 66 -9.28 -7.78 -12.96
C ASN A 66 -9.97 -8.47 -11.77
N LEU A 67 -9.19 -8.75 -10.74
CA LEU A 67 -9.69 -9.06 -9.41
C LEU A 67 -10.40 -7.83 -8.81
N ASN A 68 -11.39 -8.11 -7.97
CA ASN A 68 -12.06 -7.15 -7.10
C ASN A 68 -12.21 -7.76 -5.70
N THR A 69 -12.62 -6.97 -4.72
CA THR A 69 -12.75 -7.37 -3.31
C THR A 69 -13.74 -8.52 -3.09
N GLU A 70 -14.72 -8.68 -3.99
CA GLU A 70 -15.77 -9.70 -3.93
C GLU A 70 -15.37 -11.05 -4.56
N ALA A 71 -14.17 -11.13 -5.14
CA ALA A 71 -13.73 -12.34 -5.80
C ALA A 71 -13.53 -13.49 -4.79
N SER A 72 -14.19 -14.62 -5.04
CA SER A 72 -14.06 -15.84 -4.23
C SER A 72 -12.85 -16.67 -4.67
N PHE A 73 -12.13 -17.20 -3.70
CA PHE A 73 -11.01 -18.12 -3.90
C PHE A 73 -11.35 -19.48 -3.28
N PRO A 74 -11.00 -20.60 -3.92
CA PRO A 74 -11.11 -21.92 -3.31
C PRO A 74 -10.14 -22.03 -2.14
N ILE A 75 -10.60 -22.66 -1.06
CA ILE A 75 -9.87 -22.92 0.20
C ILE A 75 -9.78 -24.41 0.48
#